data_AF-A0A9K3L190-F1
#
_entry.id   AF-A0A9K3L190-F1
#
_cell.length_a   1.000
_cell.length_b   1.000
_cell.length_c   1.000
_cell.angle_alpha   90.00
_cell.angle_beta   90.00
_cell.angle_gamma   90.00
#
_symmetry.space_group_name_H-M   'P 1'
#
loop_
_entity.id
_entity.type
_entity.pdbx_description
1 polymer ?
#
loop_
_entity_poly.entity_id
_entity_poly.type
_entity_poly.pdbx_seq_one_letter_code
_entity_poly.pdbx_strand_id
1 'polypeptide(L)'
;MCVAFCPRNLDRLQQKLPPTRFATAAAFRSDRYPDPPNFVARRFKKSSSIHMSNQFDISKPVFDLLSFRSIRGDAVVRYDSLNQSEPLRITLFGLVCFSFLIAPTFTEAVGYDPMTMPTVVGSIFGALVSGGLFVRECSRRASQLSRIEKELNAEWLPIRLPTNRFAETPYSKPVTLKELRNSKISQQPPRLIAICGDQSKLQEALSSLAVYAQRLNQSSTYVVAISTDGSSSKDWQTLEEKSVYQSWLADAYQPQLWRDYFRELSEDDGDTSFRWFGLTARGQSWGSGEGEIPQWLQVFGQFLRPIDFLDDDTPTKVTKDSAKQELLQNLRSFYKALTTGDEDGVTSIYSAFPSAEVTEVTAAGGRIDSWTECLAEGARPSGMKISGADATIFSDTEAYTTVVEFPANTGLDSASLLAVQKWTRVDKDDSWKLQLHQTIPWSLETKAQGTLRCDCRGCVALTRGPERRTFGGIIG
;
A
#
# COMPACT_ATOMS: atom_id res chain seq x y z
N MET A 1 2.46 -1.91 -19.87
CA MET A 1 1.39 -2.90 -19.57
C MET A 1 -0.01 -2.26 -19.61
N CYS A 2 -0.20 -1.18 -20.40
CA CYS A 2 -1.50 -0.53 -20.66
C CYS A 2 -2.14 -1.04 -21.97
N VAL A 3 -2.20 -2.36 -22.17
CA VAL A 3 -2.60 -2.96 -23.47
C VAL A 3 -3.98 -3.63 -23.43
N ALA A 4 -4.69 -3.59 -22.30
CA ALA A 4 -5.98 -4.29 -22.15
C ALA A 4 -7.22 -3.39 -22.14
N PHE A 5 -7.10 -2.11 -22.52
CA PHE A 5 -8.26 -1.22 -22.68
C PHE A 5 -8.24 -0.62 -24.09
N CYS A 6 -9.16 -1.08 -24.93
CA CYS A 6 -9.45 -0.65 -26.30
C CYS A 6 -8.56 -1.26 -27.43
N PRO A 7 -9.06 -2.21 -28.25
CA PRO A 7 -8.29 -2.85 -29.34
C PRO A 7 -7.93 -1.92 -30.51
N ARG A 8 -8.50 -0.71 -30.60
CA ARG A 8 -8.37 0.15 -31.81
C ARG A 8 -7.01 0.83 -31.99
N ASN A 9 -6.05 0.65 -31.08
CA ASN A 9 -4.70 1.21 -31.20
C ASN A 9 -3.65 0.23 -31.75
N LEU A 10 -4.02 -1.00 -32.13
CA LEU A 10 -3.06 -1.98 -32.67
C LEU A 10 -2.58 -1.66 -34.10
N ASP A 11 -3.42 -1.07 -34.95
CA ASP A 11 -3.14 -0.96 -36.39
C ASP A 11 -2.16 0.16 -36.78
N ARG A 12 -1.84 1.10 -35.87
CA ARG A 12 -0.91 2.21 -36.18
C ARG A 12 0.53 2.01 -35.70
N LEU A 13 0.82 0.96 -34.94
CA LEU A 13 2.17 0.70 -34.41
C LEU A 13 2.91 -0.49 -35.05
N GLN A 14 2.26 -1.27 -35.92
CA GLN A 14 2.89 -2.43 -36.59
C GLN A 14 3.60 -2.12 -37.92
N GLN A 15 3.67 -0.86 -38.37
CA GLN A 15 4.26 -0.54 -39.68
C GLN A 15 5.79 -0.31 -39.71
N LYS A 16 6.54 -0.56 -38.64
CA LYS A 16 8.01 -0.36 -38.67
C LYS A 16 8.82 -1.38 -37.84
N LEU A 17 8.79 -2.67 -38.19
CA LEU A 17 9.90 -3.58 -37.89
C LEU A 17 10.02 -4.68 -38.97
N PRO A 18 11.23 -5.04 -39.45
CA PRO A 18 11.43 -6.08 -40.44
C PRO A 18 11.40 -7.50 -39.82
N PRO A 19 11.14 -8.56 -40.61
CA PRO A 19 10.92 -9.89 -40.10
C PRO A 19 12.25 -10.64 -39.91
N THR A 20 12.53 -11.10 -38.70
CA THR A 20 13.53 -12.16 -38.46
C THR A 20 12.83 -13.51 -38.27
N ARG A 21 13.06 -14.39 -39.24
CA ARG A 21 12.77 -15.82 -39.19
C ARG A 21 13.53 -16.47 -38.04
N PHE A 22 12.89 -17.34 -37.27
CA PHE A 22 13.49 -18.61 -36.84
C PHE A 22 12.43 -19.69 -36.67
N ALA A 23 12.82 -20.88 -37.09
CA ALA A 23 11.99 -22.03 -37.37
C ALA A 23 11.72 -22.92 -36.14
N THR A 24 10.72 -23.76 -36.36
CA THR A 24 10.19 -24.94 -35.66
C THR A 24 11.19 -25.93 -35.04
N ALA A 25 10.63 -26.73 -34.12
CA ALA A 25 11.06 -28.05 -33.56
C ALA A 25 11.43 -27.96 -32.06
N ALA A 26 11.07 -28.87 -31.15
CA ALA A 26 10.34 -30.13 -31.20
C ALA A 26 9.81 -30.46 -29.79
N ALA A 27 8.79 -31.30 -29.73
CA ALA A 27 8.26 -31.89 -28.50
C ALA A 27 9.31 -32.77 -27.80
N PHE A 28 9.41 -32.66 -26.47
CA PHE A 28 10.11 -33.63 -25.63
C PHE A 28 9.22 -34.06 -24.45
N ARG A 29 8.79 -35.32 -24.50
CA ARG A 29 8.29 -36.12 -23.37
C ARG A 29 9.49 -36.73 -22.66
N SER A 30 9.49 -36.70 -21.33
CA SER A 30 10.36 -37.50 -20.45
C SER A 30 9.72 -37.46 -19.05
N ASP A 31 8.89 -38.43 -18.70
CA ASP A 31 9.24 -39.64 -17.92
C ASP A 31 9.91 -39.37 -16.56
N ARG A 32 9.14 -39.72 -15.52
CA ARG A 32 9.48 -40.23 -14.17
C ARG A 32 10.77 -39.71 -13.51
N TYR A 33 10.58 -38.86 -12.50
CA TYR A 33 11.55 -38.71 -11.42
C TYR A 33 11.29 -39.76 -10.32
N PRO A 34 12.34 -40.47 -9.83
CA PRO A 34 12.23 -41.32 -8.65
C PRO A 34 12.30 -40.48 -7.36
N ASP A 35 11.57 -40.93 -6.34
CA ASP A 35 11.53 -40.33 -5.00
C ASP A 35 12.92 -40.25 -4.33
N PRO A 36 13.22 -39.19 -3.56
CA PRO A 36 14.46 -39.09 -2.82
C PRO A 36 14.47 -40.02 -1.58
N PRO A 37 15.65 -40.53 -1.17
CA PRO A 37 15.76 -41.47 -0.06
C PRO A 37 15.57 -40.80 1.30
N ASN A 38 14.87 -41.51 2.19
CA ASN A 38 14.69 -41.19 3.60
C ASN A 38 16.04 -41.00 4.32
N PHE A 39 16.40 -39.74 4.58
CA PHE A 39 17.52 -39.41 5.47
C PHE A 39 17.08 -39.53 6.93
N VAL A 40 17.55 -40.59 7.59
CA VAL A 40 17.46 -40.79 9.04
C VAL A 40 18.31 -39.72 9.74
N ALA A 41 17.66 -38.72 10.33
CA ALA A 41 18.30 -37.70 11.14
C ALA A 41 18.90 -38.33 12.41
N ARG A 42 20.24 -38.48 12.44
CA ARG A 42 20.98 -38.81 13.65
C ARG A 42 20.89 -37.63 14.63
N ARG A 43 20.36 -37.94 15.80
CA ARG A 43 20.25 -37.10 17.00
C ARG A 43 21.64 -36.61 17.41
N PHE A 44 22.01 -35.37 17.06
CA PHE A 44 23.18 -34.72 17.62
C PHE A 44 22.94 -34.44 19.11
N LYS A 45 23.85 -34.95 19.94
CA LYS A 45 23.88 -34.73 21.39
C LYS A 45 23.93 -33.22 21.68
N LYS A 46 23.11 -32.79 22.65
CA LYS A 46 23.11 -31.45 23.24
C LYS A 46 24.54 -31.02 23.56
N SER A 47 25.06 -30.07 22.80
CA SER A 47 26.20 -29.26 23.19
C SER A 47 25.74 -28.36 24.34
N SER A 48 26.52 -28.36 25.43
CA SER A 48 26.31 -27.55 26.61
C SER A 48 26.16 -26.07 26.25
N SER A 49 24.96 -25.54 26.51
CA SER A 49 24.62 -24.12 26.47
C SER A 49 25.54 -23.35 27.43
N ILE A 50 26.55 -22.68 26.88
CA ILE A 50 27.25 -21.62 27.59
C ILE A 50 26.25 -20.47 27.75
N HIS A 51 25.72 -20.32 28.97
CA HIS A 51 24.92 -19.15 29.34
C HIS A 51 25.83 -17.92 29.29
N MET A 52 25.83 -17.19 28.18
CA MET A 52 26.31 -15.81 28.16
C MET A 52 25.28 -14.95 28.90
N SER A 53 25.58 -14.66 30.17
CA SER A 53 24.76 -13.88 31.09
C SER A 53 24.72 -12.37 30.80
N ASN A 54 25.35 -11.92 29.71
CA ASN A 54 25.20 -10.56 29.18
C ASN A 54 24.55 -10.64 27.80
N GLN A 55 23.23 -10.84 27.78
CA GLN A 55 22.47 -10.67 26.55
C GLN A 55 22.57 -9.20 26.15
N PHE A 56 23.45 -8.89 25.20
CA PHE A 56 23.60 -7.53 24.67
C PHE A 56 22.23 -7.06 24.19
N ASP A 57 21.70 -6.03 24.83
CA ASP A 57 20.44 -5.42 24.45
C ASP A 57 20.67 -4.54 23.23
N ILE A 58 20.47 -5.13 22.06
CA ILE A 58 20.66 -4.49 20.75
C ILE A 58 19.65 -3.35 20.54
N SER A 59 18.58 -3.27 21.34
CA SER A 59 17.60 -2.18 21.25
C SER A 59 18.05 -0.86 21.88
N LYS A 60 19.16 -0.86 22.62
CA LYS A 60 19.68 0.38 23.22
C LYS A 60 20.31 1.28 22.16
N PRO A 61 20.22 2.61 22.33
CA PRO A 61 20.88 3.55 21.44
C PRO A 61 22.41 3.42 21.58
N VAL A 62 23.10 3.37 20.44
CA VAL A 62 24.55 3.37 20.28
C VAL A 62 24.93 4.58 19.43
N PHE A 63 26.04 5.23 19.77
CA PHE A 63 26.53 6.35 18.96
C PHE A 63 27.16 5.85 17.66
N ASP A 64 26.58 6.21 16.52
CA ASP A 64 27.12 5.88 15.20
C ASP A 64 28.06 7.00 14.74
N LEU A 65 29.37 6.70 14.68
CA LEU A 65 30.41 7.66 14.30
C LEU A 65 30.23 8.20 12.87
N LEU A 66 29.60 7.43 11.98
CA LEU A 66 29.45 7.79 10.57
C LEU A 66 28.27 8.72 10.30
N SER A 67 27.28 8.75 11.20
CA SER A 67 26.15 9.68 11.15
C SER A 67 26.17 10.72 12.27
N PHE A 68 27.15 10.65 13.17
CA PHE A 68 27.35 11.54 14.33
C PHE A 68 26.12 11.68 15.23
N ARG A 69 25.36 10.59 15.39
CA ARG A 69 24.16 10.58 16.23
C ARG A 69 23.98 9.26 16.96
N SER A 70 23.25 9.29 18.06
CA SER A 70 22.83 8.09 18.78
C SER A 70 21.62 7.46 18.07
N ILE A 71 21.70 6.17 17.78
CA ILE A 71 20.70 5.41 17.03
C ILE A 71 20.53 4.05 17.68
N ARG A 72 19.32 3.52 17.69
CA ARG A 72 19.05 2.13 18.07
C ARG A 72 20.05 1.13 17.43
N GLY A 73 20.66 0.26 18.24
CA GLY A 73 21.69 -0.66 17.75
C GLY A 73 21.19 -1.66 16.69
N ASP A 74 19.94 -2.10 16.76
CA ASP A 74 19.33 -3.03 15.80
C ASP A 74 19.06 -2.34 14.45
N ALA A 75 18.79 -1.03 14.45
CA ALA A 75 18.71 -0.24 13.23
C ALA A 75 20.06 -0.20 12.49
N VAL A 76 21.15 0.00 13.24
CA VAL A 76 22.52 0.02 12.70
C VAL A 76 22.88 -1.35 12.10
N VAL A 77 22.62 -2.44 12.83
CA VAL A 77 22.89 -3.81 12.34
C VAL A 77 22.10 -4.12 11.06
N ARG A 78 20.80 -3.76 11.03
CA ARG A 78 19.96 -3.96 9.84
C ARG A 78 20.47 -3.13 8.66
N TYR A 79 20.89 -1.89 8.91
CA TYR A 79 21.43 -1.01 7.88
C TYR A 79 22.75 -1.51 7.28
N ASP A 80 23.72 -1.83 8.13
CA ASP A 80 25.06 -2.23 7.70
C ASP A 80 25.04 -3.57 6.94
N SER A 81 24.07 -4.43 7.22
CA SER A 81 23.86 -5.67 6.45
C SER A 81 23.46 -5.44 4.99
N LEU A 82 22.79 -4.31 4.69
CA LEU A 82 22.31 -3.97 3.35
C LEU A 82 23.26 -3.00 2.62
N ASN A 83 24.01 -2.16 3.34
CA ASN A 83 24.79 -1.05 2.79
C ASN A 83 26.29 -1.14 3.10
N GLN A 84 26.91 -2.30 2.87
CA GLN A 84 28.31 -2.59 3.25
C GLN A 84 29.34 -1.62 2.64
N SER A 85 29.06 -1.05 1.46
CA SER A 85 29.99 -0.13 0.78
C SER A 85 29.89 1.32 1.24
N GLU A 86 28.85 1.69 1.97
CA GLU A 86 28.64 3.08 2.40
C GLU A 86 29.62 3.55 3.49
N PRO A 87 29.89 2.78 4.55
CA PRO A 87 30.92 3.13 5.54
C PRO A 87 32.29 3.41 4.90
N LEU A 88 32.66 2.62 3.89
CA LEU A 88 33.90 2.79 3.14
C LEU A 88 33.92 4.12 2.37
N ARG A 89 32.82 4.46 1.69
CA ARG A 89 32.70 5.73 0.94
C ARG A 89 32.80 6.94 1.87
N ILE A 90 32.08 6.92 2.99
CA ILE A 90 32.14 7.98 4.00
C ILE A 90 33.58 8.14 4.51
N THR A 91 34.23 7.03 4.89
CA THR A 91 35.61 7.06 5.37
C THR A 91 36.58 7.56 4.31
N LEU A 92 36.45 7.13 3.05
CA LEU A 92 37.30 7.55 1.95
C LEU A 92 37.16 9.05 1.67
N PHE A 93 35.93 9.58 1.59
CA PHE A 93 35.72 11.02 1.38
C PHE A 93 36.26 11.85 2.55
N GLY A 94 36.08 11.37 3.79
CA GLY A 94 36.65 12.01 4.97
C GLY A 94 38.18 12.02 4.95
N LEU A 95 38.82 10.89 4.63
CA LEU A 95 40.28 10.78 4.53
C LEU A 95 40.85 11.64 3.40
N VAL A 96 40.21 11.66 2.23
CA VAL A 96 40.63 12.50 1.10
C VAL A 96 40.50 13.98 1.46
N CYS A 97 39.41 14.38 2.11
CA CYS A 97 39.21 15.74 2.60
C CYS A 97 40.30 16.14 3.59
N PHE A 98 40.54 15.31 4.60
CA PHE A 98 41.57 15.53 5.61
C PHE A 98 42.97 15.61 5.00
N SER A 99 43.27 14.74 4.02
CA SER A 99 44.54 14.74 3.30
C SER A 99 44.74 16.06 2.55
N PHE A 100 43.71 16.56 1.85
CA PHE A 100 43.78 17.84 1.14
C PHE A 100 43.94 19.06 2.07
N LEU A 101 43.31 19.03 3.26
CA LEU A 101 43.44 20.09 4.25
C LEU A 101 44.84 20.15 4.87
N ILE A 102 45.47 18.98 5.07
CA ILE A 102 46.76 18.86 5.76
C ILE A 102 47.95 18.88 4.78
N ALA A 103 47.70 18.64 3.49
CA ALA A 103 48.77 18.56 2.50
C ALA A 103 49.75 19.75 2.55
N PRO A 104 49.32 21.04 2.66
CA PRO A 104 50.25 22.17 2.69
C PRO A 104 51.19 22.18 3.90
N THR A 105 50.67 21.83 5.09
CA THR A 105 51.47 21.82 6.33
C THR A 105 52.34 20.58 6.43
N PHE A 106 51.86 19.45 5.90
CA PHE A 106 52.60 18.20 5.91
C PHE A 106 53.80 18.21 4.96
N THR A 107 53.69 18.86 3.78
CA THR A 107 54.83 18.98 2.86
C THR A 107 56.00 19.73 3.49
N GLU A 108 55.71 20.81 4.22
CA GLU A 108 56.73 21.57 4.95
C GLU A 108 57.35 20.74 6.08
N ALA A 109 56.53 20.04 6.85
CA ALA A 109 56.99 19.23 7.98
C ALA A 109 57.89 18.04 7.57
N VAL A 110 57.72 17.49 6.37
CA VAL A 110 58.53 16.38 5.84
C VAL A 110 59.80 16.87 5.13
N GLY A 111 60.03 18.19 5.07
CA GLY A 111 61.23 18.78 4.48
C GLY A 111 61.21 18.86 2.95
N TYR A 112 60.04 18.80 2.34
CA TYR A 112 59.86 19.16 0.92
C TYR A 112 59.68 20.67 0.77
N ASP A 113 59.95 21.17 -0.44
CA ASP A 113 59.68 22.57 -0.77
C ASP A 113 58.20 22.92 -0.55
N PRO A 114 57.89 24.14 -0.07
CA PRO A 114 56.51 24.57 0.16
C PRO A 114 55.70 24.49 -1.14
N MET A 115 54.45 24.05 -1.02
CA MET A 115 53.54 23.94 -2.16
C MET A 115 53.38 25.27 -2.89
N THR A 116 53.36 25.23 -4.23
CA THR A 116 53.06 26.42 -5.04
C THR A 116 51.63 26.90 -4.81
N MET A 117 51.37 28.20 -4.99
CA MET A 117 50.02 28.77 -4.83
C MET A 117 48.93 28.03 -5.63
N PRO A 118 49.14 27.63 -6.91
CA PRO A 118 48.17 26.81 -7.62
C PRO A 118 47.87 25.47 -6.94
N THR A 119 48.88 24.82 -6.35
CA THR A 119 48.73 23.53 -5.64
C THR A 119 47.93 23.70 -4.35
N VAL A 120 48.17 24.78 -3.60
CA VAL A 120 47.41 25.13 -2.38
C VAL A 120 45.95 25.41 -2.72
N VAL A 121 45.68 26.18 -3.77
CA VAL A 121 44.30 26.43 -4.24
C VAL A 121 43.63 25.11 -4.66
N GLY A 122 44.35 24.25 -5.38
CA GLY A 122 43.88 22.93 -5.78
C GLY A 122 43.56 22.03 -4.57
N SER A 123 44.38 22.06 -3.51
CA SER A 123 44.13 21.27 -2.31
C SER A 123 42.90 21.77 -1.55
N ILE A 124 42.74 23.09 -1.39
CA ILE A 124 41.53 23.67 -0.79
C ILE A 124 40.28 23.26 -1.58
N PHE A 125 40.31 23.36 -2.91
CA PHE A 125 39.19 22.94 -3.74
C PHE A 125 38.90 21.44 -3.60
N GLY A 126 39.94 20.60 -3.59
CA GLY A 126 39.83 19.16 -3.35
C GLY A 126 39.19 18.84 -1.99
N ALA A 127 39.59 19.55 -0.93
CA ALA A 127 39.02 19.44 0.40
C ALA A 127 37.53 19.84 0.42
N LEU A 128 37.16 20.95 -0.23
CA LEU A 128 35.76 21.39 -0.29
C LEU A 128 34.87 20.37 -1.01
N VAL A 129 35.32 19.84 -2.16
CA VAL A 129 34.56 18.85 -2.93
C VAL A 129 34.40 17.54 -2.15
N SER A 130 35.50 17.00 -1.61
CA SER A 130 35.47 15.75 -0.84
C SER A 130 34.72 15.89 0.49
N GLY A 131 34.85 17.04 1.16
CA GLY A 131 34.07 17.39 2.35
C GLY A 131 32.58 17.50 2.06
N GLY A 132 32.19 18.10 0.94
CA GLY A 132 30.78 18.14 0.50
C GLY A 132 30.21 16.75 0.24
N LEU A 133 30.97 15.87 -0.42
CA LEU A 133 30.58 14.46 -0.62
C LEU A 133 30.50 13.68 0.69
N PHE A 134 31.42 13.91 1.62
CA PHE A 134 31.40 13.32 2.96
C PHE A 134 30.12 13.69 3.71
N VAL A 135 29.82 14.98 3.81
CA VAL A 135 28.60 15.48 4.48
C VAL A 135 27.34 14.90 3.82
N ARG A 136 27.31 14.87 2.48
CA ARG A 136 26.17 14.30 1.74
C ARG A 136 25.93 12.83 2.08
N GLU A 137 26.98 12.01 2.13
CA GLU A 137 26.83 10.59 2.46
C GLU A 137 26.48 10.38 3.94
N CYS A 138 27.07 11.16 4.87
CA CYS A 138 26.69 11.15 6.29
C CYS A 138 25.20 11.51 6.49
N SER A 139 24.71 12.55 5.82
CA SER A 139 23.30 12.94 5.86
C SER A 139 22.38 11.88 5.27
N ARG A 140 22.79 11.22 4.17
CA ARG A 140 22.02 10.12 3.59
C ARG A 140 21.93 8.94 4.56
N ARG A 141 23.06 8.56 5.19
CA ARG A 141 23.10 7.51 6.22
C ARG A 141 22.17 7.85 7.38
N ALA A 142 22.27 9.06 7.90
CA ALA A 142 21.44 9.54 9.02
C ALA A 142 19.95 9.45 8.69
N SER A 143 19.54 9.89 7.49
CA SER A 143 18.16 9.82 7.03
C SER A 143 17.66 8.37 6.92
N GLN A 144 18.45 7.47 6.31
CA GLN A 144 18.05 6.07 6.17
C GLN A 144 18.00 5.33 7.51
N LEU A 145 18.94 5.59 8.41
CA LEU A 145 18.89 5.03 9.76
C LEU A 145 17.69 5.57 10.55
N SER A 146 17.34 6.85 10.39
CA SER A 146 16.15 7.43 11.03
C SER A 146 14.89 6.75 10.57
N ARG A 147 14.81 6.43 9.27
CA ARG A 147 13.70 5.67 8.70
C ARG A 147 13.60 4.27 9.31
N ILE A 148 14.71 3.53 9.37
CA ILE A 148 14.71 2.18 9.95
C ILE A 148 14.33 2.22 11.43
N GLU A 149 14.80 3.22 12.17
CA GLU A 149 14.44 3.43 13.57
C GLU A 149 12.94 3.69 13.75
N LYS A 150 12.35 4.55 12.91
CA LYS A 150 10.90 4.78 12.89
C LYS A 150 10.11 3.50 12.55
N GLU A 151 10.58 2.67 11.62
CA GLU A 151 9.98 1.35 11.33
C GLU A 151 10.06 0.41 12.54
N LEU A 152 11.22 0.35 13.21
CA LEU A 152 11.44 -0.50 14.37
C LEU A 152 10.61 -0.04 15.58
N ASN A 153 10.43 1.26 15.78
CA ASN A 153 9.59 1.82 16.84
C ASN A 153 8.11 1.45 16.61
N ALA A 154 7.66 1.43 15.35
CA ALA A 154 6.31 0.95 15.02
C ALA A 154 6.06 -0.50 15.46
N GLU A 155 7.09 -1.36 15.42
CA GLU A 155 6.96 -2.77 15.81
C GLU A 155 6.51 -2.96 17.28
N TRP A 156 6.79 -1.98 18.13
CA TRP A 156 6.46 -2.01 19.56
C TRP A 156 5.10 -1.41 19.90
N LEU A 157 4.42 -0.82 18.91
CA LEU A 157 3.10 -0.25 19.14
C LEU A 157 2.09 -1.36 19.46
N PRO A 158 1.38 -1.27 20.60
CA PRO A 158 0.46 -2.31 21.00
C PRO A 158 -0.94 -2.07 20.43
N ILE A 159 -1.58 -3.15 19.99
CA ILE A 159 -2.96 -3.16 19.51
C ILE A 159 -3.76 -4.27 20.18
N ARG A 160 -5.08 -4.15 20.15
CA ARG A 160 -5.97 -5.29 20.46
C ARG A 160 -6.77 -5.63 19.22
N LEU A 161 -6.75 -6.90 18.84
CA LEU A 161 -7.47 -7.38 17.66
C LEU A 161 -8.93 -7.64 18.02
N PRO A 162 -9.86 -7.43 17.08
CA PRO A 162 -11.26 -7.77 17.29
C PRO A 162 -11.41 -9.30 17.49
N THR A 163 -12.23 -9.69 18.47
CA THR A 163 -12.55 -11.09 18.81
C THR A 163 -13.86 -11.50 18.16
N ASN A 164 -14.27 -12.77 18.25
CA ASN A 164 -15.57 -13.18 17.69
C ASN A 164 -16.75 -12.31 18.20
N ARG A 165 -17.75 -12.05 17.35
CA ARG A 165 -19.00 -11.34 17.66
C ARG A 165 -19.70 -11.85 18.94
N PHE A 166 -19.49 -13.11 19.31
CA PHE A 166 -20.09 -13.73 20.48
C PHE A 166 -19.19 -13.73 21.73
N ALA A 167 -18.00 -13.13 21.66
CA ALA A 167 -17.09 -13.03 22.80
C ALA A 167 -17.59 -12.00 23.82
N GLU A 168 -17.34 -12.25 25.11
CA GLU A 168 -17.70 -11.32 26.19
C GLU A 168 -16.97 -9.98 26.09
N THR A 169 -15.72 -10.00 25.60
CA THR A 169 -14.92 -8.81 25.34
C THR A 169 -14.74 -8.60 23.84
N PRO A 170 -14.99 -7.40 23.29
CA PRO A 170 -14.93 -7.13 21.85
C PRO A 170 -13.50 -7.18 21.27
N TYR A 171 -12.48 -7.14 22.14
CA TYR A 171 -11.08 -7.15 21.75
C TYR A 171 -10.28 -8.19 22.52
N SER A 172 -9.20 -8.66 21.90
CA SER A 172 -8.26 -9.61 22.47
C SER A 172 -7.37 -8.96 23.52
N LYS A 173 -6.52 -9.77 24.16
CA LYS A 173 -5.40 -9.23 24.94
C LYS A 173 -4.51 -8.36 24.03
N PRO A 174 -3.86 -7.31 24.57
CA PRO A 174 -2.93 -6.49 23.81
C PRO A 174 -1.79 -7.33 23.24
N VAL A 175 -1.43 -7.06 21.98
CA VAL A 175 -0.33 -7.70 21.25
C VAL A 175 0.46 -6.60 20.54
N THR A 176 1.78 -6.71 20.52
CA THR A 176 2.64 -5.80 19.74
C THR A 176 2.67 -6.21 18.27
N LEU A 177 2.97 -5.28 17.37
CA LEU A 177 3.11 -5.60 15.95
C LEU A 177 4.24 -6.62 15.70
N LYS A 178 5.30 -6.56 16.51
CA LYS A 178 6.39 -7.55 16.52
C LYS A 178 5.90 -8.97 16.82
N GLU A 179 5.03 -9.12 17.81
CA GLU A 179 4.43 -10.40 18.18
C GLU A 179 3.45 -10.89 17.12
N LEU A 180 2.65 -10.00 16.53
CA LEU A 180 1.75 -10.36 15.43
C LEU A 180 2.51 -10.89 14.22
N ARG A 181 3.64 -10.25 13.87
CA ARG A 181 4.54 -10.73 12.81
C ARG A 181 5.07 -12.13 13.09
N ASN A 182 5.43 -12.41 14.34
CA ASN A 182 6.04 -13.68 14.74
C ASN A 182 4.98 -14.76 15.05
N SER A 183 3.69 -14.39 15.09
CA SER A 183 2.63 -15.32 15.42
C SER A 183 2.49 -16.38 14.32
N LYS A 184 2.57 -17.65 14.70
CA LYS A 184 2.35 -18.80 13.79
C LYS A 184 0.87 -18.99 13.42
N ILE A 185 0.00 -18.07 13.84
CA ILE A 185 -1.46 -18.20 13.77
C ILE A 185 -1.95 -18.06 12.33
N SER A 186 -1.20 -17.37 11.47
CA SER A 186 -1.53 -17.16 10.06
C SER A 186 -0.34 -17.48 9.17
N GLN A 187 -0.58 -18.10 8.01
CA GLN A 187 0.45 -18.31 6.98
C GLN A 187 1.03 -16.98 6.47
N GLN A 188 0.26 -15.89 6.58
CA GLN A 188 0.73 -14.53 6.30
C GLN A 188 0.35 -13.58 7.44
N PRO A 189 1.30 -12.85 8.06
CA PRO A 189 0.96 -11.90 9.10
C PRO A 189 0.01 -10.81 8.58
N PRO A 190 -0.85 -10.25 9.45
CA PRO A 190 -1.77 -9.22 9.03
C PRO A 190 -1.04 -7.91 8.66
N ARG A 191 -1.62 -7.16 7.74
CA ARG A 191 -1.23 -5.79 7.40
C ARG A 191 -1.97 -4.81 8.31
N LEU A 192 -1.45 -3.59 8.42
CA LEU A 192 -2.03 -2.58 9.29
C LEU A 192 -2.12 -1.23 8.59
N ILE A 193 -3.22 -0.53 8.81
CA ILE A 193 -3.39 0.89 8.52
C ILE A 193 -3.62 1.59 9.84
N ALA A 194 -2.77 2.54 10.19
CA ALA A 194 -2.99 3.41 11.33
C ALA A 194 -3.49 4.77 10.81
N ILE A 195 -4.59 5.27 11.37
CA ILE A 195 -5.13 6.59 11.08
C ILE A 195 -5.19 7.41 12.37
N CYS A 196 -4.84 8.69 12.30
CA CYS A 196 -4.81 9.61 13.41
C CYS A 196 -5.52 10.90 13.01
N GLY A 197 -6.40 11.43 13.85
CA GLY A 197 -7.18 12.63 13.54
C GLY A 197 -8.13 13.05 14.66
N ASP A 198 -8.87 14.12 14.44
CA ASP A 198 -9.99 14.52 15.30
C ASP A 198 -11.21 13.61 15.05
N GLN A 199 -12.26 13.77 15.87
CA GLN A 199 -13.49 12.98 15.73
C GLN A 199 -14.08 13.06 14.31
N SER A 200 -14.12 14.26 13.71
CA SER A 200 -14.73 14.48 12.40
C SER A 200 -13.97 13.73 11.31
N LYS A 201 -12.63 13.84 11.29
CA LYS A 201 -11.79 13.20 10.28
C LYS A 201 -11.73 11.70 10.46
N LEU A 202 -11.72 11.21 11.70
CA LEU A 202 -11.78 9.78 11.97
C LEU A 202 -13.12 9.18 11.53
N GLN A 203 -14.24 9.88 11.78
CA GLN A 203 -15.56 9.46 11.32
C GLN A 203 -15.62 9.41 9.79
N GLU A 204 -15.12 10.45 9.10
CA GLU A 204 -15.05 10.52 7.64
C GLU A 204 -14.20 9.36 7.07
N ALA A 205 -13.01 9.14 7.62
CA ALA A 205 -12.09 8.09 7.17
C ALA A 205 -12.64 6.68 7.40
N LEU A 206 -13.20 6.40 8.58
CA LEU A 206 -13.80 5.10 8.88
C LEU A 206 -15.04 4.83 8.03
N SER A 207 -15.90 5.84 7.87
CA SER A 207 -17.09 5.75 7.01
C SER A 207 -16.72 5.33 5.59
N SER A 208 -15.66 5.94 5.05
CA SER A 208 -15.14 5.58 3.72
C SER A 208 -14.52 4.17 3.69
N LEU A 209 -13.82 3.75 4.75
CA LEU A 209 -13.24 2.41 4.86
C LEU A 209 -14.29 1.30 5.04
N ALA A 210 -15.43 1.60 5.67
CA ALA A 210 -16.51 0.63 5.91
C ALA A 210 -17.07 0.05 4.61
N VAL A 211 -17.05 0.82 3.52
CA VAL A 211 -17.36 0.34 2.16
C VAL A 211 -16.49 -0.85 1.75
N TYR A 212 -15.26 -0.92 2.26
CA TYR A 212 -14.27 -1.93 1.95
C TYR A 212 -14.12 -2.99 3.05
N ALA A 213 -15.03 -3.08 4.02
CA ALA A 213 -14.92 -3.99 5.17
C ALA A 213 -14.61 -5.45 4.75
N GLN A 214 -15.29 -5.97 3.73
CA GLN A 214 -14.99 -7.31 3.20
C GLN A 214 -13.59 -7.40 2.57
N ARG A 215 -13.13 -6.35 1.87
CA ARG A 215 -11.82 -6.31 1.21
C ARG A 215 -10.67 -6.17 2.20
N LEU A 216 -10.88 -5.47 3.31
CA LEU A 216 -9.95 -5.44 4.45
C LEU A 216 -9.72 -6.85 5.00
N ASN A 217 -10.79 -7.62 5.20
CA ASN A 217 -10.68 -9.02 5.62
C ASN A 217 -9.94 -9.89 4.58
N GLN A 218 -10.26 -9.75 3.29
CA GLN A 218 -9.62 -10.52 2.21
C GLN A 218 -8.13 -10.19 2.01
N SER A 219 -7.71 -8.98 2.38
CA SER A 219 -6.31 -8.56 2.38
C SER A 219 -5.60 -8.77 3.73
N SER A 220 -6.28 -9.40 4.70
CA SER A 220 -5.87 -9.52 6.12
C SER A 220 -5.31 -8.20 6.66
N THR A 221 -6.09 -7.13 6.53
CA THR A 221 -5.71 -5.78 6.95
C THR A 221 -6.56 -5.33 8.12
N TYR A 222 -5.89 -4.89 9.20
CA TYR A 222 -6.55 -4.21 10.32
C TYR A 222 -6.36 -2.71 10.22
N VAL A 223 -7.40 -1.97 10.59
CA VAL A 223 -7.36 -0.52 10.75
C VAL A 223 -7.28 -0.21 12.23
N VAL A 224 -6.32 0.61 12.62
CA VAL A 224 -6.18 1.16 13.98
C VAL A 224 -6.41 2.65 13.88
N ALA A 225 -7.22 3.18 14.77
CA ALA A 225 -7.58 4.58 14.71
C ALA A 225 -7.35 5.26 16.06
N ILE A 226 -6.78 6.46 15.96
CA ILE A 226 -6.17 7.18 17.08
C ILE A 226 -6.73 8.59 17.10
N SER A 227 -7.53 8.90 18.12
CA SER A 227 -8.04 10.24 18.33
C SER A 227 -6.93 11.18 18.81
N THR A 228 -6.91 12.41 18.31
CA THR A 228 -6.07 13.53 18.80
C THR A 228 -6.80 14.39 19.84
N ASP A 229 -8.13 14.44 19.79
CA ASP A 229 -9.00 15.30 20.60
C ASP A 229 -9.54 14.63 21.89
N GLY A 230 -9.17 13.37 22.13
CA GLY A 230 -9.67 12.60 23.27
C GLY A 230 -11.00 11.88 23.03
N SER A 231 -11.57 11.98 21.82
CA SER A 231 -12.71 11.14 21.42
C SER A 231 -12.38 9.64 21.48
N SER A 232 -13.42 8.85 21.75
CA SER A 232 -13.36 7.40 21.93
C SER A 232 -14.03 6.68 20.77
N SER A 233 -13.78 5.36 20.59
CA SER A 233 -14.39 4.56 19.50
C SER A 233 -15.90 4.73 19.33
N LYS A 234 -16.62 5.05 20.41
CA LYS A 234 -18.07 5.28 20.41
C LYS A 234 -18.50 6.57 19.69
N ASP A 235 -17.59 7.52 19.55
CA ASP A 235 -17.88 8.88 19.08
C ASP A 235 -17.74 9.01 17.55
N TRP A 236 -16.95 8.13 16.92
CA TRP A 236 -16.68 8.14 15.47
C TRP A 236 -17.21 6.90 14.74
N GLN A 237 -17.67 5.87 15.46
CA GLN A 237 -18.50 4.81 14.87
C GLN A 237 -19.92 5.34 14.58
N THR A 238 -20.39 5.21 13.35
CA THR A 238 -21.73 5.65 12.93
C THR A 238 -22.84 4.82 13.60
N LEU A 239 -24.04 5.39 13.76
CA LEU A 239 -25.14 4.83 14.57
C LEU A 239 -25.59 3.42 14.15
N GLU A 240 -25.50 3.06 12.87
CA GLU A 240 -25.80 1.69 12.40
C GLU A 240 -24.67 0.70 12.74
N GLU A 241 -23.42 1.16 12.75
CA GLU A 241 -22.23 0.36 13.06
C GLU A 241 -22.04 0.12 14.57
N LYS A 242 -22.66 0.93 15.44
CA LYS A 242 -22.58 0.75 16.90
C LYS A 242 -23.07 -0.63 17.40
N SER A 243 -23.80 -1.37 16.56
CA SER A 243 -24.30 -2.72 16.86
C SER A 243 -23.63 -3.84 16.03
N VAL A 244 -22.80 -3.48 15.05
CA VAL A 244 -22.23 -4.42 14.08
C VAL A 244 -20.77 -4.65 14.43
N TYR A 245 -20.46 -5.89 14.81
CA TYR A 245 -19.09 -6.34 15.02
C TYR A 245 -18.21 -6.03 13.79
N GLN A 246 -17.16 -5.23 13.98
CA GLN A 246 -16.21 -4.84 12.93
C GLN A 246 -14.95 -5.70 13.02
N SER A 247 -14.88 -6.77 12.21
CA SER A 247 -13.74 -7.70 12.20
C SER A 247 -12.42 -7.08 11.73
N TRP A 248 -12.47 -5.90 11.13
CA TRP A 248 -11.32 -5.22 10.53
C TRP A 248 -10.81 -4.04 11.37
N LEU A 249 -11.58 -3.58 12.38
CA LEU A 249 -11.20 -2.45 13.22
C LEU A 249 -10.54 -2.94 14.52
N ALA A 250 -9.27 -2.62 14.69
CA ALA A 250 -8.49 -2.93 15.89
C ALA A 250 -8.43 -1.72 16.84
N ASP A 251 -8.25 -2.01 18.13
CA ASP A 251 -8.16 -1.00 19.19
C ASP A 251 -6.71 -0.58 19.43
N ALA A 252 -6.46 0.72 19.51
CA ALA A 252 -5.16 1.28 19.85
C ALA A 252 -4.94 1.13 21.36
N TYR A 253 -4.23 0.08 21.78
CA TYR A 253 -3.87 -0.05 23.18
C TYR A 253 -2.90 1.08 23.55
N GLN A 254 -3.12 1.73 24.69
CA GLN A 254 -2.34 2.91 25.10
C GLN A 254 -2.25 3.98 23.99
N PRO A 255 -3.36 4.68 23.68
CA PRO A 255 -3.42 5.65 22.58
C PRO A 255 -2.34 6.73 22.63
N GLN A 256 -1.83 7.06 23.82
CA GLN A 256 -0.75 8.02 23.98
C GLN A 256 0.55 7.61 23.28
N LEU A 257 0.94 6.33 23.33
CA LEU A 257 2.12 5.84 22.62
C LEU A 257 1.97 5.99 21.11
N TRP A 258 0.76 5.78 20.61
CA TRP A 258 0.46 6.00 19.20
C TRP A 258 0.52 7.48 18.84
N ARG A 259 -0.03 8.38 19.67
CA ARG A 259 0.04 9.83 19.45
C ARG A 259 1.49 10.32 19.45
N ASP A 260 2.28 9.88 20.41
CA ASP A 260 3.69 10.24 20.51
C ASP A 260 4.47 9.75 19.27
N TYR A 261 4.16 8.54 18.78
CA TYR A 261 4.71 8.03 17.53
C TYR A 261 4.29 8.90 16.33
N PHE A 262 3.00 9.23 16.17
CA PHE A 262 2.54 10.12 15.09
C PHE A 262 3.15 11.52 15.16
N ARG A 263 3.43 12.03 16.37
CA ARG A 263 4.14 13.31 16.57
C ARG A 263 5.61 13.21 16.15
N GLU A 264 6.30 12.12 16.47
CA GLU A 264 7.69 11.87 16.01
C GLU A 264 7.81 11.71 14.49
N LEU A 265 6.74 11.25 13.84
CA LEU A 265 6.67 11.23 12.39
C LEU A 265 6.53 12.64 11.80
N SER A 266 6.06 13.61 12.59
CA SER A 266 5.85 14.99 12.18
C SER A 266 7.05 15.88 12.32
N GLU A 267 7.31 16.66 11.28
CA GLU A 267 8.18 17.84 11.37
C GLU A 267 7.41 19.05 11.94
N ASP A 268 6.07 19.04 11.85
CA ASP A 268 5.19 20.10 12.35
C ASP A 268 4.49 19.68 13.67
N ASP A 269 4.61 20.51 14.70
CA ASP A 269 3.95 20.37 16.01
C ASP A 269 2.42 20.59 15.99
N GLY A 270 1.82 20.67 14.80
CA GLY A 270 0.37 20.80 14.65
C GLY A 270 -0.34 19.52 15.10
N ASP A 271 -0.98 19.56 16.27
CA ASP A 271 -1.73 18.43 16.86
C ASP A 271 -3.04 18.08 16.11
N THR A 272 -3.41 18.81 15.04
CA THR A 272 -4.75 18.73 14.43
C THR A 272 -4.82 18.15 13.02
N SER A 273 -3.71 17.87 12.34
CA SER A 273 -3.76 17.32 10.98
C SER A 273 -4.12 15.83 10.99
N PHE A 274 -5.00 15.42 10.07
CA PHE A 274 -5.26 14.00 9.82
C PHE A 274 -3.98 13.35 9.26
N ARG A 275 -3.60 12.21 9.80
CA ARG A 275 -2.40 11.47 9.40
C ARG A 275 -2.72 10.00 9.26
N TRP A 276 -2.02 9.33 8.36
CA TRP A 276 -2.13 7.89 8.23
C TRP A 276 -0.80 7.28 7.82
N PHE A 277 -0.58 6.03 8.21
CA PHE A 277 0.48 5.21 7.64
C PHE A 277 0.05 3.76 7.51
N GLY A 278 0.71 3.06 6.60
CA GLY A 278 0.46 1.68 6.28
C GLY A 278 1.69 0.83 6.58
N LEU A 279 1.48 -0.32 7.23
CA LEU A 279 2.51 -1.34 7.46
C LEU A 279 2.15 -2.64 6.76
N THR A 280 3.18 -3.30 6.23
CA THR A 280 3.09 -4.65 5.70
C THR A 280 3.08 -5.66 6.84
N ALA A 281 2.78 -6.91 6.50
CA ALA A 281 2.94 -8.07 7.37
C ALA A 281 4.32 -8.19 8.04
N ARG A 282 5.36 -7.63 7.42
CA ARG A 282 6.75 -7.67 7.93
C ARG A 282 7.08 -6.49 8.86
N GLY A 283 6.15 -5.56 9.06
CA GLY A 283 6.38 -4.30 9.78
C GLY A 283 7.03 -3.21 8.92
N GLN A 284 7.25 -3.46 7.62
CA GLN A 284 7.78 -2.44 6.71
C GLN A 284 6.66 -1.48 6.31
N SER A 285 6.95 -0.19 6.27
CA SER A 285 5.99 0.79 5.79
C SER A 285 5.80 0.72 4.28
N TRP A 286 4.56 0.90 3.81
CA TRP A 286 4.22 0.93 2.37
C TRP A 286 3.50 2.20 1.90
N GLY A 287 2.93 2.99 2.81
CA GLY A 287 2.45 4.35 2.51
C GLY A 287 2.36 5.19 3.78
N SER A 288 2.44 6.51 3.65
CA SER A 288 1.96 7.45 4.67
C SER A 288 1.47 8.74 4.01
N GLY A 289 0.61 9.47 4.71
CA GLY A 289 0.11 10.77 4.26
C GLY A 289 -0.36 11.64 5.41
N GLU A 290 -0.40 12.94 5.16
CA GLU A 290 -0.83 13.98 6.09
C GLU A 290 -1.83 14.92 5.39
N GLY A 291 -2.77 15.44 6.16
CA GLY A 291 -3.79 16.41 5.75
C GLY A 291 -5.00 15.81 5.03
N GLU A 292 -4.79 14.80 4.19
CA GLU A 292 -5.82 14.21 3.33
C GLU A 292 -6.06 12.72 3.61
N ILE A 293 -7.34 12.32 3.55
CA ILE A 293 -7.74 10.91 3.57
C ILE A 293 -7.35 10.29 2.22
N PRO A 294 -6.63 9.15 2.21
CA PRO A 294 -6.19 8.56 0.97
C PRO A 294 -7.37 7.98 0.17
N GLN A 295 -7.23 7.93 -1.16
CA GLN A 295 -8.17 7.21 -1.99
C GLN A 295 -8.02 5.70 -1.73
N TRP A 296 -8.89 5.14 -0.89
CA TRP A 296 -8.78 3.74 -0.43
C TRP A 296 -8.73 2.74 -1.58
N LEU A 297 -9.48 2.94 -2.65
CA LEU A 297 -9.40 2.08 -3.84
C LEU A 297 -7.97 1.98 -4.39
N GLN A 298 -7.24 3.09 -4.46
CA GLN A 298 -5.85 3.10 -4.90
C GLN A 298 -4.93 2.36 -3.90
N VAL A 299 -5.16 2.57 -2.61
CA VAL A 299 -4.44 1.86 -1.54
C VAL A 299 -4.64 0.34 -1.67
N PHE A 300 -5.84 -0.12 -2.00
CA PHE A 300 -6.12 -1.53 -2.27
C PHE A 300 -5.33 -2.07 -3.47
N GLY A 301 -5.41 -1.42 -4.63
CA GLY A 301 -4.72 -1.89 -5.83
C GLY A 301 -3.19 -1.82 -5.75
N GLN A 302 -2.63 -0.94 -4.91
CA GLN A 302 -1.18 -0.76 -4.81
C GLN A 302 -0.55 -1.56 -3.66
N PHE A 303 -1.22 -1.64 -2.51
CA PHE A 303 -0.61 -2.11 -1.26
C PHE A 303 -1.45 -3.15 -0.51
N LEU A 304 -2.78 -3.09 -0.58
CA LEU A 304 -3.69 -4.02 0.10
C LEU A 304 -4.28 -5.05 -0.84
N ARG A 305 -3.40 -5.70 -1.61
CA ARG A 305 -3.73 -6.85 -2.48
C ARG A 305 -4.30 -8.01 -1.64
N PRO A 306 -5.19 -8.84 -2.20
CA PRO A 306 -5.77 -9.96 -1.46
C PRO A 306 -4.67 -10.92 -0.99
N ILE A 307 -4.97 -11.76 -0.01
CA ILE A 307 -4.05 -12.81 0.46
C ILE A 307 -4.50 -14.18 -0.01
N ASP A 308 -5.81 -14.42 0.00
CA ASP A 308 -6.43 -15.60 -0.57
C ASP A 308 -7.14 -15.24 -1.87
N PHE A 309 -6.96 -16.07 -2.91
CA PHE A 309 -7.71 -15.92 -4.14
C PHE A 309 -9.18 -16.23 -3.86
N LEU A 310 -10.07 -15.33 -4.26
CA LEU A 310 -11.47 -15.69 -4.44
C LEU A 310 -11.56 -16.47 -5.75
N ASP A 311 -12.14 -17.65 -5.68
CA ASP A 311 -12.56 -18.35 -6.89
C ASP A 311 -13.76 -17.60 -7.49
N ASP A 312 -13.87 -17.63 -8.82
CA ASP A 312 -14.96 -17.03 -9.58
C ASP A 312 -16.34 -17.60 -9.21
N ASP A 313 -16.36 -18.77 -8.56
CA ASP A 313 -17.54 -19.46 -8.05
C ASP A 313 -17.88 -19.14 -6.58
N THR A 314 -17.16 -18.23 -5.91
CA THR A 314 -17.45 -17.89 -4.51
C THR A 314 -18.86 -17.27 -4.38
N PRO A 315 -19.81 -17.92 -3.67
CA PRO A 315 -21.19 -17.47 -3.65
C PRO A 315 -21.32 -16.12 -2.93
N THR A 316 -22.16 -15.24 -3.47
CA THR A 316 -22.55 -13.99 -2.80
C THR A 316 -23.17 -14.34 -1.45
N LYS A 317 -22.71 -13.72 -0.35
CA LYS A 317 -23.35 -13.92 0.95
C LYS A 317 -24.81 -13.47 0.87
N VAL A 318 -25.73 -14.37 1.21
CA VAL A 318 -27.16 -14.06 1.25
C VAL A 318 -27.41 -13.10 2.41
N THR A 319 -27.71 -11.84 2.09
CA THR A 319 -28.17 -10.85 3.07
C THR A 319 -29.68 -10.98 3.27
N LYS A 320 -30.15 -10.78 4.50
CA LYS A 320 -31.59 -10.71 4.82
C LYS A 320 -32.17 -9.30 4.66
N ASP A 321 -31.31 -8.32 4.44
CA ASP A 321 -31.66 -6.91 4.27
C ASP A 321 -32.17 -6.67 2.84
N SER A 322 -33.45 -6.31 2.70
CA SER A 322 -34.10 -6.11 1.41
C SER A 322 -33.48 -4.97 0.60
N ALA A 323 -33.00 -3.90 1.23
CA ALA A 323 -32.38 -2.79 0.53
C ALA A 323 -31.01 -3.19 -0.04
N LYS A 324 -30.24 -4.00 0.70
CA LYS A 324 -29.00 -4.58 0.16
C LYS A 324 -29.25 -5.59 -0.96
N GLN A 325 -30.34 -6.36 -0.89
CA GLN A 325 -30.72 -7.28 -1.97
C GLN A 325 -31.03 -6.53 -3.27
N GLU A 326 -31.76 -5.40 -3.19
CA GLU A 326 -32.04 -4.53 -4.34
C GLU A 326 -30.74 -4.02 -4.99
N LEU A 327 -29.82 -3.47 -4.18
CA LEU A 327 -28.52 -2.98 -4.66
C LEU A 327 -27.70 -4.08 -5.36
N LEU A 328 -27.65 -5.28 -4.77
CA LEU A 328 -26.95 -6.42 -5.36
C LEU A 328 -27.61 -6.90 -6.65
N GLN A 329 -28.94 -6.77 -6.76
CA GLN A 329 -29.66 -7.07 -8.00
C GLN A 329 -29.36 -6.02 -9.08
N ASN A 330 -29.33 -4.73 -8.73
CA ASN A 330 -28.97 -3.66 -9.67
C ASN A 330 -27.52 -3.80 -10.15
N LEU A 331 -26.59 -4.17 -9.26
CA LEU A 331 -25.21 -4.52 -9.62
C LEU A 331 -25.18 -5.66 -10.64
N ARG A 332 -25.95 -6.74 -10.44
CA ARG A 332 -26.02 -7.85 -11.41
C ARG A 332 -26.61 -7.41 -12.76
N SER A 333 -27.65 -6.57 -12.74
CA SER A 333 -28.23 -6.00 -13.96
C SER A 333 -27.20 -5.15 -14.72
N PHE A 334 -26.39 -4.37 -14.01
CA PHE A 334 -25.31 -3.58 -14.60
C PHE A 334 -24.29 -4.47 -15.30
N TYR A 335 -23.76 -5.47 -14.62
CA TYR A 335 -22.77 -6.37 -15.22
C TYR A 335 -23.35 -7.22 -16.35
N LYS A 336 -24.63 -7.60 -16.27
CA LYS A 336 -25.33 -8.25 -17.39
C LYS A 336 -25.34 -7.34 -18.60
N ALA A 337 -25.81 -6.10 -18.46
CA ALA A 337 -25.88 -5.15 -19.56
C ALA A 337 -24.49 -4.82 -20.14
N LEU A 338 -23.49 -4.61 -19.27
CA LEU A 338 -22.10 -4.34 -19.63
C LEU A 338 -21.49 -5.50 -20.45
N THR A 339 -21.72 -6.75 -20.04
CA THR A 339 -21.14 -7.92 -20.70
C THR A 339 -21.88 -8.32 -21.99
N THR A 340 -23.17 -7.99 -22.11
CA THR A 340 -23.96 -8.24 -23.33
C THR A 340 -23.89 -7.09 -24.33
N GLY A 341 -23.33 -5.93 -23.96
CA GLY A 341 -23.31 -4.72 -24.81
C GLY A 341 -24.68 -4.04 -24.93
N ASP A 342 -25.52 -4.14 -23.89
CA ASP A 342 -26.84 -3.52 -23.84
C ASP A 342 -26.73 -2.06 -23.36
N GLU A 343 -26.63 -1.14 -24.31
CA GLU A 343 -26.44 0.30 -24.04
C GLU A 343 -27.64 0.93 -23.31
N ASP A 344 -28.86 0.56 -23.71
CA ASP A 344 -30.08 1.03 -23.03
C ASP A 344 -30.14 0.50 -21.60
N GLY A 345 -29.76 -0.77 -21.41
CA GLY A 345 -29.64 -1.40 -20.09
C GLY A 345 -28.66 -0.66 -19.19
N VAL A 346 -27.44 -0.38 -19.67
CA VAL A 346 -26.43 0.37 -18.90
C VAL A 346 -26.93 1.79 -18.58
N THR A 347 -27.44 2.50 -19.58
CA THR A 347 -27.91 3.88 -19.44
C THR A 347 -29.07 3.99 -18.46
N SER A 348 -29.99 3.03 -18.46
CA SER A 348 -31.14 3.00 -17.53
C SER A 348 -30.76 2.83 -16.07
N ILE A 349 -29.60 2.22 -15.79
CA ILE A 349 -29.10 1.97 -14.44
C ILE A 349 -28.38 3.21 -13.89
N TYR A 350 -27.70 3.96 -14.74
CA TYR A 350 -27.01 5.17 -14.33
C TYR A 350 -27.98 6.28 -13.89
N SER A 351 -27.51 7.10 -12.96
CA SER A 351 -28.09 8.39 -12.66
C SER A 351 -27.99 9.29 -13.89
N ALA A 352 -28.98 10.15 -14.11
CA ALA A 352 -28.91 11.16 -15.18
C ALA A 352 -27.80 12.21 -14.92
N PHE A 353 -27.32 12.32 -13.67
CA PHE A 353 -26.34 13.32 -13.27
C PHE A 353 -24.91 12.77 -13.34
N PRO A 354 -23.99 13.46 -14.04
CA PRO A 354 -22.58 13.09 -14.08
C PRO A 354 -21.94 13.09 -12.70
N SER A 355 -20.93 12.23 -12.52
CA SER A 355 -20.17 12.20 -11.27
C SER A 355 -19.19 13.36 -11.21
N ALA A 356 -18.97 13.91 -10.01
CA ALA A 356 -17.96 14.95 -9.79
C ALA A 356 -16.56 14.45 -10.16
N GLU A 357 -16.26 13.20 -9.84
CA GLU A 357 -14.93 12.60 -10.05
C GLU A 357 -14.56 12.40 -11.53
N VAL A 358 -15.51 12.03 -12.39
CA VAL A 358 -15.26 11.95 -13.85
C VAL A 358 -15.23 13.36 -14.45
N THR A 359 -16.05 14.27 -13.92
CA THR A 359 -16.10 15.67 -14.35
C THR A 359 -14.79 16.40 -14.09
N GLU A 360 -14.16 16.19 -12.93
CA GLU A 360 -12.85 16.76 -12.61
C GLU A 360 -11.77 16.30 -13.61
N VAL A 361 -11.76 15.01 -13.96
CA VAL A 361 -10.76 14.44 -14.87
C VAL A 361 -10.96 14.95 -16.29
N THR A 362 -12.20 15.02 -16.75
CA THR A 362 -12.53 15.57 -18.08
C THR A 362 -12.24 17.07 -18.16
N ALA A 363 -12.52 17.84 -17.10
CA ALA A 363 -12.16 19.25 -17.00
C ALA A 363 -10.64 19.47 -17.02
N ALA A 364 -9.85 18.52 -16.49
CA ALA A 364 -8.39 18.50 -16.57
C ALA A 364 -7.84 18.03 -17.94
N GLY A 365 -8.69 17.80 -18.94
CA GLY A 365 -8.31 17.38 -20.29
C GLY A 365 -8.27 15.86 -20.50
N GLY A 366 -8.77 15.06 -19.55
CA GLY A 366 -8.92 13.63 -19.70
C GLY A 366 -9.94 13.26 -20.78
N ARG A 367 -9.61 12.26 -21.61
CA ARG A 367 -10.52 11.72 -22.63
C ARG A 367 -11.54 10.79 -21.98
N ILE A 368 -12.81 11.00 -22.28
CA ILE A 368 -13.88 10.07 -21.98
C ILE A 368 -14.21 9.24 -23.22
N ASP A 369 -14.24 7.92 -23.07
CA ASP A 369 -14.78 7.02 -24.07
C ASP A 369 -16.26 6.77 -23.76
N SER A 370 -17.13 7.02 -24.73
CA SER A 370 -18.59 6.92 -24.57
C SER A 370 -19.06 5.48 -24.34
N TRP A 371 -20.26 5.27 -23.79
CA TRP A 371 -20.82 3.93 -23.64
C TRP A 371 -20.93 3.17 -24.97
N THR A 372 -21.28 3.84 -26.06
CA THR A 372 -21.27 3.24 -27.40
C THR A 372 -19.89 2.71 -27.79
N GLU A 373 -18.81 3.41 -27.43
CA GLU A 373 -17.42 2.97 -27.69
C GLU A 373 -17.00 1.86 -26.73
N CYS A 374 -17.33 1.97 -25.44
CA CYS A 374 -17.00 0.97 -24.42
C CYS A 374 -17.73 -0.35 -24.63
N LEU A 375 -18.94 -0.32 -25.20
CA LEU A 375 -19.79 -1.50 -25.43
C LEU A 375 -19.66 -2.08 -26.84
N ALA A 376 -18.84 -1.46 -27.71
CA ALA A 376 -18.58 -1.94 -29.05
C ALA A 376 -17.98 -3.36 -29.05
N GLU A 377 -18.23 -4.10 -30.13
CA GLU A 377 -17.67 -5.45 -30.32
C GLU A 377 -16.14 -5.42 -30.27
N GLY A 378 -15.55 -6.34 -29.50
CA GLY A 378 -14.11 -6.39 -29.22
C GLY A 378 -13.62 -5.42 -28.14
N ALA A 379 -14.35 -4.34 -27.84
CA ALA A 379 -14.02 -3.42 -26.75
C ALA A 379 -14.70 -3.81 -25.42
N ARG A 380 -15.94 -4.29 -25.49
CA ARG A 380 -16.71 -4.69 -24.31
C ARG A 380 -16.07 -5.86 -23.55
N PRO A 381 -16.22 -5.95 -22.22
CA PRO A 381 -15.68 -7.03 -21.42
C PRO A 381 -16.55 -8.31 -21.52
N SER A 382 -16.72 -8.84 -22.73
CA SER A 382 -17.53 -10.04 -22.98
C SER A 382 -17.00 -11.24 -22.21
N GLY A 383 -17.87 -11.93 -21.46
CA GLY A 383 -17.50 -13.11 -20.66
C GLY A 383 -16.87 -12.80 -19.31
N MET A 384 -16.74 -11.53 -18.92
CA MET A 384 -16.30 -11.15 -17.58
C MET A 384 -17.24 -11.72 -16.50
N LYS A 385 -16.66 -12.34 -15.48
CA LYS A 385 -17.38 -12.82 -14.29
C LYS A 385 -17.17 -11.87 -13.12
N ILE A 386 -18.06 -11.95 -12.14
CA ILE A 386 -17.94 -11.19 -10.89
C ILE A 386 -18.09 -12.13 -9.69
N SER A 387 -17.35 -11.89 -8.61
CA SER A 387 -17.41 -12.70 -7.39
C SER A 387 -17.30 -11.85 -6.13
N GLY A 388 -17.82 -12.41 -5.04
CA GLY A 388 -17.70 -11.84 -3.70
C GLY A 388 -18.36 -10.46 -3.54
N ALA A 389 -19.44 -10.18 -4.26
CA ALA A 389 -20.17 -8.90 -4.18
C ALA A 389 -20.67 -8.61 -2.74
N ASP A 390 -20.58 -7.35 -2.34
CA ASP A 390 -21.03 -6.84 -1.03
C ASP A 390 -21.71 -5.48 -1.19
N ALA A 391 -22.55 -5.11 -0.21
CA ALA A 391 -23.30 -3.85 -0.21
C ALA A 391 -23.28 -3.17 1.17
N THR A 392 -22.99 -1.87 1.16
CA THR A 392 -22.99 -0.98 2.32
C THR A 392 -23.96 0.16 2.07
N ILE A 393 -24.98 0.28 2.90
CA ILE A 393 -25.91 1.42 2.88
C ILE A 393 -25.29 2.48 3.78
N PHE A 394 -25.08 3.68 3.24
CA PHE A 394 -24.44 4.77 3.98
C PHE A 394 -25.49 5.73 4.57
N SER A 395 -26.56 5.96 3.81
CA SER A 395 -27.72 6.74 4.22
C SER A 395 -28.96 6.30 3.44
N ASP A 396 -30.10 6.91 3.72
CA ASP A 396 -31.31 6.70 2.92
C ASP A 396 -31.14 7.11 1.44
N THR A 397 -30.12 7.89 1.07
CA THR A 397 -29.92 8.40 -0.30
C THR A 397 -28.58 7.99 -0.93
N GLU A 398 -27.69 7.36 -0.17
CA GLU A 398 -26.35 6.97 -0.62
C GLU A 398 -26.00 5.55 -0.17
N ALA A 399 -25.49 4.75 -1.11
CA ALA A 399 -25.04 3.40 -0.85
C ALA A 399 -23.87 3.02 -1.75
N TYR A 400 -23.18 1.95 -1.39
CA TYR A 400 -22.02 1.45 -2.10
C TYR A 400 -22.14 -0.06 -2.30
N THR A 401 -21.64 -0.54 -3.44
CA THR A 401 -21.35 -1.95 -3.63
C THR A 401 -19.88 -2.14 -3.99
N THR A 402 -19.31 -3.27 -3.56
CA THR A 402 -17.96 -3.67 -3.98
C THR A 402 -17.98 -5.08 -4.54
N VAL A 403 -17.15 -5.36 -5.54
CA VAL A 403 -17.08 -6.69 -6.16
C VAL A 403 -15.70 -6.94 -6.76
N VAL A 404 -15.34 -8.20 -6.94
CA VAL A 404 -14.14 -8.59 -7.70
C VAL A 404 -14.56 -8.98 -9.11
N GLU A 405 -13.95 -8.35 -10.10
CA GLU A 405 -14.18 -8.64 -11.52
C GLU A 405 -13.07 -9.55 -12.06
N PHE A 406 -13.46 -10.51 -12.88
CA PHE A 406 -12.58 -11.49 -13.55
C PHE A 406 -12.79 -11.36 -15.06
N PRO A 407 -12.01 -10.50 -15.74
CA PRO A 407 -12.12 -10.33 -17.18
C PRO A 407 -11.78 -11.63 -17.92
N ALA A 408 -12.55 -11.97 -18.96
CA ALA A 408 -12.27 -13.16 -19.76
C ALA A 408 -11.01 -12.98 -20.63
N ASN A 409 -10.27 -14.08 -20.83
CA ASN A 409 -9.21 -14.19 -21.85
C ASN A 409 -8.12 -13.10 -21.82
N THR A 410 -7.63 -12.72 -20.65
CA THR A 410 -6.52 -11.75 -20.53
C THR A 410 -5.14 -12.35 -20.85
N GLY A 411 -5.06 -13.65 -21.15
CA GLY A 411 -3.80 -14.39 -21.29
C GLY A 411 -3.01 -14.53 -19.98
N LEU A 412 -3.58 -14.08 -18.87
CA LEU A 412 -3.07 -14.16 -17.52
C LEU A 412 -4.17 -14.78 -16.66
N ASP A 413 -4.00 -16.04 -16.27
CA ASP A 413 -5.00 -16.83 -15.54
C ASP A 413 -5.37 -16.26 -14.15
N SER A 414 -4.78 -15.13 -13.74
CA SER A 414 -4.91 -14.50 -12.42
C SER A 414 -5.30 -13.01 -12.46
N ALA A 415 -5.68 -12.45 -13.61
CA ALA A 415 -6.04 -11.04 -13.69
C ALA A 415 -7.41 -10.74 -13.05
N SER A 416 -7.40 -10.03 -11.92
CA SER A 416 -8.59 -9.58 -11.20
C SER A 416 -8.61 -8.07 -11.00
N LEU A 417 -9.79 -7.48 -11.00
CA LEU A 417 -10.02 -6.07 -10.68
C LEU A 417 -10.88 -5.96 -9.42
N LEU A 418 -10.59 -4.98 -8.58
CA LEU A 418 -11.50 -4.56 -7.52
C LEU A 418 -12.37 -3.43 -8.07
N ALA A 419 -13.68 -3.61 -7.98
CA ALA A 419 -14.66 -2.63 -8.36
C ALA A 419 -15.42 -2.08 -7.16
N VAL A 420 -15.70 -0.78 -7.22
CA VAL A 420 -16.54 -0.06 -6.25
C VAL A 420 -17.55 0.76 -7.04
N GLN A 421 -18.81 0.70 -6.61
CA GLN A 421 -19.90 1.42 -7.23
C GLN A 421 -20.60 2.28 -6.19
N LYS A 422 -20.76 3.57 -6.51
CA LYS A 422 -21.55 4.51 -5.71
C LYS A 422 -22.96 4.59 -6.27
N TRP A 423 -23.94 4.35 -5.43
CA TRP A 423 -25.36 4.37 -5.73
C TRP A 423 -26.02 5.54 -5.02
N THR A 424 -26.93 6.21 -5.71
CA THR A 424 -27.70 7.34 -5.19
C THR A 424 -29.16 7.19 -5.53
N ARG A 425 -30.04 7.72 -4.68
CA ARG A 425 -31.46 7.92 -4.96
C ARG A 425 -31.93 9.24 -4.35
N VAL A 426 -33.00 9.81 -4.87
CA VAL A 426 -33.50 11.12 -4.43
C VAL A 426 -34.18 10.96 -3.07
N ASP A 427 -35.12 10.03 -2.98
CA ASP A 427 -35.81 9.69 -1.74
C ASP A 427 -35.73 8.20 -1.40
N LYS A 428 -36.14 7.84 -0.18
CA LYS A 428 -36.09 6.46 0.34
C LYS A 428 -36.90 5.45 -0.47
N ASP A 429 -37.94 5.92 -1.15
CA ASP A 429 -38.85 5.07 -1.92
C ASP A 429 -38.45 5.00 -3.41
N ASP A 430 -37.45 5.78 -3.83
CA ASP A 430 -36.96 5.76 -5.20
C ASP A 430 -36.00 4.59 -5.46
N SER A 431 -35.93 4.18 -6.72
CA SER A 431 -34.97 3.18 -7.17
C SER A 431 -33.53 3.70 -7.08
N TRP A 432 -32.61 2.85 -6.62
CA TRP A 432 -31.18 3.15 -6.67
C TRP A 432 -30.67 3.34 -8.09
N LYS A 433 -29.91 4.42 -8.31
CA LYS A 433 -29.21 4.71 -9.56
C LYS A 433 -27.71 4.73 -9.37
N LEU A 434 -26.97 4.16 -10.31
CA LEU A 434 -25.52 4.13 -10.29
C LEU A 434 -24.99 5.53 -10.64
N GLN A 435 -24.23 6.16 -9.74
CA GLN A 435 -23.61 7.45 -10.01
C GLN A 435 -22.19 7.31 -10.56
N LEU A 436 -21.45 6.32 -10.05
CA LEU A 436 -20.05 6.13 -10.35
C LEU A 436 -19.68 4.66 -10.22
N HIS A 437 -18.96 4.13 -11.21
CA HIS A 437 -18.30 2.83 -11.15
C HIS A 437 -16.79 3.06 -11.27
N GLN A 438 -16.02 2.54 -10.32
CA GLN A 438 -14.57 2.62 -10.35
C GLN A 438 -13.98 1.22 -10.33
N THR A 439 -12.92 0.99 -11.10
CA THR A 439 -12.18 -0.27 -11.08
C THR A 439 -10.68 -0.03 -10.98
N ILE A 440 -9.99 -0.97 -10.31
CA ILE A 440 -8.54 -0.96 -10.18
C ILE A 440 -8.00 -2.39 -10.26
N PRO A 441 -6.84 -2.64 -10.89
CA PRO A 441 -6.18 -3.93 -10.79
C PRO A 441 -5.97 -4.35 -9.33
N TRP A 442 -6.40 -5.55 -8.98
CA TRP A 442 -6.34 -6.07 -7.62
C TRP A 442 -6.01 -7.56 -7.64
N SER A 443 -4.76 -7.87 -8.00
CA SER A 443 -4.21 -9.22 -8.11
C SER A 443 -3.10 -9.46 -7.08
N LEU A 444 -2.62 -10.70 -6.93
CA LEU A 444 -1.48 -11.01 -6.06
C LEU A 444 -0.14 -10.53 -6.62
N GLU A 445 0.01 -10.50 -7.93
CA GLU A 445 1.31 -10.39 -8.59
C GLU A 445 1.64 -8.95 -8.98
N THR A 446 0.65 -8.19 -9.41
CA THR A 446 0.87 -6.86 -10.02
C THR A 446 0.31 -5.74 -9.15
N LYS A 447 1.04 -4.63 -9.10
CA LYS A 447 0.53 -3.38 -8.51
C LYS A 447 -0.29 -2.63 -9.55
N ALA A 448 -1.36 -1.99 -9.12
CA ALA A 448 -2.15 -1.13 -9.97
C ALA A 448 -1.34 0.07 -10.50
N GLN A 449 -1.42 0.32 -11.80
CA GLN A 449 -0.80 1.47 -12.47
C GLN A 449 -1.82 2.56 -12.85
N GLY A 450 -3.09 2.32 -12.62
CA GLY A 450 -4.17 3.23 -12.97
C GLY A 450 -5.51 2.71 -12.49
N THR A 451 -6.51 3.58 -12.60
CA THR A 451 -7.90 3.29 -12.28
C THR A 451 -8.78 3.62 -13.47
N LEU A 452 -9.88 2.90 -13.62
CA LEU A 452 -10.95 3.29 -14.52
C LEU A 452 -12.06 3.93 -13.68
N ARG A 453 -12.66 5.00 -14.19
CA ARG A 453 -13.86 5.62 -13.59
C ARG A 453 -14.91 5.79 -14.67
N CYS A 454 -16.14 5.38 -14.39
CA CYS A 454 -17.25 5.46 -15.34
C CYS A 454 -18.45 6.15 -14.69
N ASP A 455 -19.14 6.99 -15.47
CA ASP A 455 -20.43 7.58 -15.12
C ASP A 455 -21.42 7.46 -16.28
N CYS A 456 -22.55 8.17 -16.22
CA CYS A 456 -23.59 8.12 -17.25
C CYS A 456 -23.12 8.47 -18.67
N ARG A 457 -21.96 9.12 -18.83
CA ARG A 457 -21.42 9.52 -20.14
C ARG A 457 -20.52 8.45 -20.76
N GLY A 458 -19.92 7.58 -19.95
CA GLY A 458 -18.92 6.61 -20.37
C GLY A 458 -17.79 6.47 -19.35
N CYS A 459 -16.62 6.05 -19.80
CA CYS A 459 -15.47 5.74 -18.95
C CYS A 459 -14.25 6.62 -19.25
N VAL A 460 -13.50 6.93 -18.20
CA VAL A 460 -12.20 7.61 -18.27
C VAL A 460 -11.13 6.77 -17.57
N ALA A 461 -10.01 6.56 -18.26
CA ALA A 461 -8.84 5.89 -17.70
C ALA A 461 -7.91 6.92 -17.05
N LEU A 462 -7.56 6.67 -15.80
CA LEU A 462 -6.61 7.46 -15.03
C LEU A 462 -5.31 6.69 -14.93
N THR A 463 -4.26 7.20 -15.58
CA THR A 463 -2.90 6.75 -15.31
C THR A 463 -2.39 7.34 -14.02
N ARG A 464 -1.55 6.59 -13.31
CA ARG A 464 -0.84 7.04 -12.11
C ARG A 464 -0.30 8.47 -12.25
N GLY A 465 -0.74 9.36 -11.35
CA GLY A 465 -0.06 10.63 -11.11
C GLY A 465 1.30 10.42 -10.41
N PRO A 466 2.20 11.41 -10.43
CA PRO A 466 3.48 11.30 -9.73
C PRO A 466 3.28 10.95 -8.25
N GLU A 467 4.09 10.04 -7.71
CA GLU A 467 4.05 9.65 -6.29
C GLU A 467 4.17 10.91 -5.42
N ARG A 468 3.17 11.17 -4.58
CA ARG A 468 3.26 12.24 -3.58
C ARG A 468 4.26 11.81 -2.50
N ARG A 469 5.09 12.77 -2.05
CA ARG A 469 6.06 12.52 -0.98
C ARG A 469 5.33 12.06 0.29
N THR A 470 5.77 10.94 0.85
CA THR A 470 5.28 10.47 2.15
C THR A 470 5.87 11.32 3.27
N PHE A 471 5.07 11.59 4.29
CA PHE A 471 5.48 12.38 5.45
C PHE A 471 6.35 11.57 6.41
N GLY A 472 7.26 12.25 7.11
CA GLY A 472 8.10 11.68 8.15
C GLY A 472 9.24 10.77 7.68
N GLY A 473 9.50 10.70 6.37
CA GLY A 473 10.60 9.92 5.79
C GLY A 473 10.43 8.40 5.92
N ILE A 474 9.23 7.92 6.24
CA ILE A 474 8.95 6.50 6.47
C ILE A 474 9.04 5.71 5.15
N ILE A 475 8.93 6.38 3.99
CA ILE A 475 9.07 5.77 2.66
C ILE A 475 9.76 6.73 1.69
N GLY A 476 10.62 6.14 0.87
CA GLY A 476 11.37 6.75 -0.22
C GLY A 476 12.05 5.61 -0.98
#